data_AF-A0A2P6SBI1-F1
#
_entry.id   AF-A0A2P6SBI1-F1
#
_cell.length_a   1.000
_cell.length_b   1.000
_cell.length_c   1.000
_cell.angle_alpha   90.00
_cell.angle_beta   90.00
_cell.angle_gamma   90.00
#
_symmetry.space_group_name_H-M   'P 1'
#
loop_
_entity.id
_entity.type
_entity.pdbx_description
1 polymer ?
#
loop_
_entity_poly.entity_id
_entity_poly.type
_entity_poly.pdbx_seq_one_letter_code
_entity_poly.pdbx_strand_id
1 'polypeptide(L)'
;MLIFFGPCYCSSCSYRFLIIALAIEIYNLILGCGHGLPGIFACLEGAAAIHFQDFNAEVLQCLTIPNVNANVPSFQPPALQETKCDKGAEILFFAGDWREFRENPDAQYDIILMAETVYSISTLQHLYELIKKCITRPHGVVYLAAKKHYFGVGGGTRRFLSVVEKDGVLVSSMVAEVADGSSNVREVWKLSFK
;
A
#
# COMPACT_ATOMS: atom_id res chain seq x y z
N MET A 1 -16.28 -4.88 -3.38
CA MET A 1 -16.43 -5.17 -1.93
C MET A 1 -15.55 -4.20 -1.13
N LEU A 2 -15.86 -3.89 0.12
CA LEU A 2 -15.29 -2.75 0.87
C LEU A 2 -14.14 -3.20 1.75
N ILE A 3 -12.96 -2.62 1.61
CA ILE A 3 -11.86 -2.93 2.53
C ILE A 3 -11.40 -1.69 3.32
N PHE A 4 -11.47 -1.84 4.64
CA PHE A 4 -11.27 -0.84 5.70
C PHE A 4 -9.78 -0.61 5.98
N PHE A 5 -9.38 0.64 6.27
CA PHE A 5 -8.08 0.94 6.91
C PHE A 5 -8.32 1.63 8.24
N GLY A 6 -8.05 0.94 9.35
CA GLY A 6 -7.80 1.60 10.62
C GLY A 6 -7.99 0.69 11.83
N PRO A 7 -7.08 0.74 12.83
CA PRO A 7 -7.42 0.41 14.20
C PRO A 7 -8.10 1.66 14.78
N CYS A 8 -9.43 1.78 14.64
CA CYS A 8 -10.18 2.87 15.26
C CYS A 8 -11.51 2.35 15.79
N TYR A 9 -11.56 2.09 17.10
CA TYR A 9 -12.75 1.81 17.91
C TYR A 9 -13.65 3.06 18.05
N CYS A 10 -14.02 3.73 16.95
CA CYS A 10 -14.91 4.89 17.01
C CYS A 10 -16.07 4.72 16.02
N SER A 11 -17.28 4.59 16.58
CA SER A 11 -18.55 4.24 15.93
C SER A 11 -19.14 5.32 15.02
N SER A 12 -18.37 6.34 14.62
CA SER A 12 -18.86 7.52 13.89
C SER A 12 -18.06 7.87 12.62
N CYS A 13 -17.09 7.06 12.22
CA CYS A 13 -16.25 7.39 11.06
C CYS A 13 -16.80 6.74 9.78
N SER A 14 -17.55 7.51 8.99
CA SER A 14 -18.05 7.12 7.66
C SER A 14 -16.90 7.02 6.65
N TYR A 15 -16.15 5.92 6.67
CA TYR A 15 -15.13 5.61 5.68
C TYR A 15 -15.78 5.17 4.36
N ARG A 16 -16.15 6.13 3.52
CA ARG A 16 -16.73 5.89 2.20
C ARG A 16 -15.61 5.96 1.14
N PHE A 17 -15.19 4.78 0.67
CA PHE A 17 -14.62 4.37 -0.63
C PHE A 17 -13.65 5.31 -1.38
N LEU A 18 -12.51 4.78 -1.91
CA LEU A 18 -12.14 5.11 -3.32
C LEU A 18 -11.07 4.24 -4.02
N ILE A 19 -10.24 3.43 -3.38
CA ILE A 19 -8.95 3.12 -4.04
C ILE A 19 -8.96 1.92 -4.99
N ILE A 20 -9.92 1.01 -4.92
CA ILE A 20 -9.74 -0.27 -5.62
C ILE A 20 -10.97 -0.59 -6.47
N ALA A 21 -11.04 0.01 -7.65
CA ALA A 21 -11.93 -0.43 -8.73
C ALA A 21 -11.14 -0.69 -10.03
N LEU A 22 -9.80 -0.75 -9.96
CA LEU A 22 -8.93 -0.69 -11.14
C LEU A 22 -8.06 -1.93 -11.40
N ALA A 23 -8.19 -3.01 -10.64
CA ALA A 23 -7.29 -4.15 -10.77
C ALA A 23 -7.99 -5.40 -11.30
N ILE A 24 -8.07 -5.52 -12.63
CA ILE A 24 -8.22 -6.81 -13.30
C ILE A 24 -6.82 -7.15 -13.84
N GLU A 25 -6.19 -8.21 -13.31
CA GLU A 25 -4.90 -8.80 -13.76
C GLU A 25 -3.59 -7.98 -13.53
N ILE A 26 -3.43 -7.32 -12.38
CA ILE A 26 -2.28 -6.42 -12.09
C ILE A 26 -1.36 -6.97 -10.97
N TYR A 27 -0.06 -6.68 -11.03
CA TYR A 27 0.92 -6.86 -9.94
C TYR A 27 0.88 -5.71 -8.92
N ASN A 28 0.58 -6.02 -7.66
CA ASN A 28 0.38 -5.04 -6.59
C ASN A 28 1.44 -5.14 -5.48
N LEU A 29 1.91 -4.00 -4.98
CA LEU A 29 2.68 -3.89 -3.74
C LEU A 29 1.90 -3.08 -2.70
N ILE A 30 1.80 -3.60 -1.47
CA ILE A 30 1.21 -2.92 -0.32
C ILE A 30 2.31 -2.51 0.66
N LEU A 31 2.67 -1.22 0.71
CA LEU A 31 3.68 -0.72 1.65
C LEU A 31 3.02 -0.32 2.98
N GLY A 32 3.62 -0.74 4.09
CA GLY A 32 3.06 -0.53 5.43
C GLY A 32 1.70 -1.20 5.58
N CYS A 33 1.63 -2.49 5.28
CA CYS A 33 0.37 -3.16 5.02
C CYS A 33 -0.51 -3.37 6.26
N GLY A 34 0.04 -3.42 7.47
CA GLY A 34 -0.76 -3.60 8.70
C GLY A 34 -1.68 -4.82 8.61
N HIS A 35 -2.99 -4.60 8.58
CA HIS A 35 -3.97 -5.68 8.44
C HIS A 35 -3.96 -6.38 7.06
N GLY A 36 -3.23 -5.89 6.06
CA GLY A 36 -3.17 -6.49 4.72
C GLY A 36 -4.43 -6.27 3.88
N LEU A 37 -5.31 -5.42 4.36
CA LEU A 37 -6.63 -5.24 3.84
C LEU A 37 -6.67 -4.86 2.33
N PRO A 38 -5.85 -3.98 1.74
CA PRO A 38 -6.08 -3.53 0.38
C PRO A 38 -5.55 -4.58 -0.59
N GLY A 39 -4.50 -5.31 -0.19
CA GLY A 39 -4.01 -6.47 -0.91
C GLY A 39 -5.00 -7.63 -0.87
N ILE A 40 -5.64 -7.92 0.27
CA ILE A 40 -6.72 -8.93 0.34
C ILE A 40 -7.82 -8.59 -0.66
N PHE A 41 -8.21 -7.31 -0.73
CA PHE A 41 -9.21 -6.90 -1.70
C PHE A 41 -8.74 -7.13 -3.12
N ALA A 42 -7.50 -6.71 -3.43
CA ALA A 42 -6.91 -6.90 -4.75
C ALA A 42 -6.87 -8.39 -5.13
N CYS A 43 -6.54 -9.29 -4.20
CA CYS A 43 -6.64 -10.74 -4.42
C CYS A 43 -8.06 -11.16 -4.81
N LEU A 44 -9.08 -10.67 -4.10
CA LEU A 44 -10.48 -11.03 -4.33
C LEU A 44 -11.04 -10.48 -5.65
N GLU A 45 -10.48 -9.38 -6.15
CA GLU A 45 -10.80 -8.81 -7.47
C GLU A 45 -9.96 -9.44 -8.61
N GLY A 46 -9.11 -10.43 -8.31
CA GLY A 46 -8.38 -11.19 -9.32
C GLY A 46 -7.03 -10.61 -9.73
N ALA A 47 -6.36 -9.87 -8.84
CA ALA A 47 -4.97 -9.48 -9.06
C ALA A 47 -4.07 -10.72 -9.23
N ALA A 48 -3.08 -10.64 -10.13
CA ALA A 48 -2.20 -11.75 -10.46
C ALA A 48 -1.12 -11.98 -9.39
N ALA A 49 -0.63 -10.90 -8.78
CA ALA A 49 0.33 -10.95 -7.69
C ALA A 49 0.09 -9.82 -6.68
N ILE A 50 0.25 -10.12 -5.40
CA ILE A 50 0.08 -9.18 -4.29
C ILE A 50 1.20 -9.38 -3.28
N HIS A 51 2.05 -8.37 -3.14
CA HIS A 51 3.15 -8.37 -2.19
C HIS A 51 2.83 -7.47 -1.01
N PHE A 52 2.90 -8.02 0.19
CA PHE A 52 2.66 -7.31 1.44
C PHE A 52 3.98 -6.94 2.10
N GLN A 53 4.18 -5.66 2.41
CA GLN A 53 5.36 -5.17 3.11
C GLN A 53 4.97 -4.48 4.40
N ASP A 54 5.59 -4.87 5.51
CA ASP A 54 5.51 -4.13 6.78
C ASP A 54 6.90 -3.98 7.39
N PHE A 55 7.09 -2.95 8.22
CA PHE A 55 8.35 -2.77 8.93
C PHE A 55 8.57 -3.88 9.95
N ASN A 56 7.51 -4.31 10.64
CA ASN A 56 7.60 -5.27 11.73
C ASN A 56 7.18 -6.68 11.25
N ALA A 57 8.09 -7.66 11.35
CA ALA A 57 7.77 -9.05 11.02
C ALA A 57 6.60 -9.62 11.84
N GLU A 58 6.47 -9.20 13.10
CA GLU A 58 5.35 -9.61 13.97
C GLU A 58 4.00 -9.12 13.45
N VAL A 59 3.92 -7.93 12.82
CA VAL A 59 2.69 -7.46 12.18
C VAL A 59 2.30 -8.40 11.05
N LEU A 60 3.26 -8.84 10.23
CA LEU A 60 2.99 -9.80 9.16
C LEU A 60 2.49 -11.13 9.73
N GLN A 61 3.20 -11.68 10.72
CA GLN A 61 2.92 -13.01 11.28
C GLN A 61 1.62 -13.07 12.09
N CYS A 62 1.35 -12.04 12.90
CA CYS A 62 0.24 -12.05 13.85
C CYS A 62 -1.00 -11.32 13.33
N LEU A 63 -0.89 -10.55 12.24
CA LEU A 63 -2.00 -9.73 11.75
C LEU A 63 -2.24 -9.92 10.25
N THR A 64 -1.25 -9.62 9.40
CA THR A 64 -1.44 -9.62 7.94
C THR A 64 -1.74 -11.03 7.42
N ILE A 65 -0.88 -12.01 7.72
CA ILE A 65 -1.01 -13.40 7.25
C ILE A 65 -2.32 -14.04 7.75
N PRO A 66 -2.70 -13.94 9.04
CA PRO A 66 -3.98 -14.45 9.51
C PRO A 66 -5.18 -13.84 8.78
N ASN A 67 -5.17 -12.52 8.50
CA ASN A 67 -6.25 -11.88 7.75
C ASN A 67 -6.29 -12.34 6.29
N VAL A 68 -5.12 -12.52 5.65
CA VAL A 68 -5.04 -13.07 4.29
C VAL A 68 -5.61 -14.48 4.26
N ASN A 69 -5.17 -15.37 5.15
CA ASN A 69 -5.65 -16.75 5.23
C ASN A 69 -7.17 -16.83 5.47
N ALA A 70 -7.72 -15.93 6.29
CA ALA A 70 -9.15 -15.89 6.60
C ALA A 70 -10.03 -15.43 5.42
N ASN A 71 -9.49 -14.65 4.49
CA ASN A 71 -10.26 -14.04 3.40
C ASN A 71 -9.91 -14.58 2.00
N VAL A 72 -8.72 -15.16 1.82
CA VAL A 72 -8.20 -15.67 0.55
C VAL A 72 -7.97 -17.18 0.69
N PRO A 73 -9.02 -18.01 0.58
CA PRO A 73 -8.95 -19.45 0.87
C PRO A 73 -8.04 -20.26 -0.06
N SER A 74 -7.58 -19.66 -1.17
CA SER A 74 -6.63 -20.28 -2.12
C SER A 74 -5.16 -20.08 -1.75
N PHE A 75 -4.84 -19.38 -0.66
CA PHE A 75 -3.45 -19.14 -0.25
C PHE A 75 -2.88 -20.35 0.52
N GLN A 76 -1.85 -20.99 -0.02
CA GLN A 76 -1.07 -22.03 0.66
C GLN A 76 0.26 -21.45 1.18
N PRO A 77 0.60 -21.60 2.47
CA PRO A 77 1.87 -21.10 2.99
C PRO A 77 3.09 -21.84 2.40
N PRO A 78 4.27 -21.18 2.31
CA PRO A 78 5.44 -21.67 1.55
C PRO A 78 6.01 -23.04 1.95
N ALA A 79 5.63 -23.59 3.11
CA ALA A 79 6.15 -24.86 3.61
C ALA A 79 5.58 -26.10 2.89
N LEU A 80 4.64 -25.94 1.95
CA LEU A 80 3.99 -27.02 1.21
C LEU A 80 4.05 -26.74 -0.29
N GLN A 81 5.22 -26.87 -0.92
CA GLN A 81 5.28 -26.95 -2.38
C GLN A 81 5.26 -28.40 -2.82
N GLU A 82 4.28 -28.74 -3.67
CA GLU A 82 4.47 -29.46 -4.94
C GLU A 82 3.08 -29.72 -5.56
N THR A 83 2.62 -28.86 -6.48
CA THR A 83 1.90 -29.20 -7.74
C THR A 83 1.26 -27.96 -8.39
N LYS A 84 1.37 -27.92 -9.72
CA LYS A 84 1.09 -26.80 -10.62
C LYS A 84 -0.42 -26.48 -10.79
N CYS A 85 -0.72 -25.18 -10.98
CA CYS A 85 -1.79 -24.59 -11.82
C CYS A 85 -3.24 -25.03 -11.49
N ASP A 86 -4.08 -24.17 -10.89
CA ASP A 86 -4.94 -23.27 -11.68
C ASP A 86 -5.33 -21.97 -10.91
N LYS A 87 -4.83 -20.83 -11.41
CA LYS A 87 -5.23 -19.43 -11.12
C LYS A 87 -5.39 -19.01 -9.65
N GLY A 88 -4.36 -19.22 -8.83
CA GLY A 88 -4.19 -18.47 -7.56
C GLY A 88 -3.28 -17.25 -7.77
N ALA A 89 -3.53 -16.15 -7.07
CA ALA A 89 -2.62 -15.01 -7.06
C ALA A 89 -1.30 -15.36 -6.34
N GLU A 90 -0.16 -14.91 -6.87
CA GLU A 90 1.10 -14.95 -6.14
C GLU A 90 1.03 -14.01 -4.93
N ILE A 91 1.30 -14.52 -3.72
CA ILE A 91 1.25 -13.70 -2.50
C ILE A 91 2.56 -13.87 -1.73
N LEU A 92 3.28 -12.76 -1.55
CA LEU A 92 4.54 -12.72 -0.80
C LEU A 92 4.48 -11.70 0.34
N PHE A 93 5.29 -11.92 1.38
CA PHE A 93 5.36 -11.09 2.57
C PHE A 93 6.80 -10.67 2.85
N PHE A 94 7.01 -9.38 3.09
CA PHE A 94 8.34 -8.79 3.26
C PHE A 94 8.38 -7.95 4.54
N ALA A 95 9.25 -8.33 5.49
CA ALA A 95 9.49 -7.57 6.70
C ALA A 95 10.72 -6.67 6.54
N GLY A 96 10.71 -5.49 7.16
CA GLY A 96 11.92 -4.68 7.37
C GLY A 96 11.85 -3.25 6.83
N ASP A 97 12.97 -2.55 6.97
CA ASP A 97 13.11 -1.15 6.57
C ASP A 97 13.02 -1.00 5.04
N TRP A 98 12.39 0.08 4.57
CA TRP A 98 12.28 0.38 3.14
C TRP A 98 13.64 0.48 2.42
N ARG A 99 14.72 0.80 3.14
CA ARG A 99 16.10 0.82 2.60
C ARG A 99 16.63 -0.58 2.30
N GLU A 100 16.13 -1.57 3.02
CA GLU A 100 16.55 -2.97 2.96
C GLU A 100 15.63 -3.82 2.07
N PHE A 101 14.50 -3.27 1.62
CA PHE A 101 13.62 -3.88 0.63
C PHE A 101 14.36 -4.04 -0.72
N ARG A 102 15.16 -5.11 -0.79
CA ARG A 102 16.09 -5.45 -1.87
C ARG A 102 15.85 -6.86 -2.40
N GLU A 103 14.91 -7.59 -1.82
CA GLU A 103 14.80 -9.04 -2.05
C GLU A 103 14.44 -9.42 -3.49
N ASN A 104 13.99 -8.47 -4.32
CA ASN A 104 13.98 -8.68 -5.76
C ASN A 104 14.27 -7.35 -6.51
N PRO A 105 15.50 -7.12 -7.03
CA PRO A 105 15.84 -5.92 -7.78
C PRO A 105 15.07 -5.78 -9.10
N ASP A 106 14.43 -6.86 -9.59
CA ASP A 106 13.64 -6.88 -10.83
C ASP A 106 12.13 -6.81 -10.57
N ALA A 107 11.68 -6.82 -9.32
CA ALA A 107 10.25 -6.72 -9.00
C ALA A 107 9.73 -5.31 -9.30
N GLN A 108 9.03 -5.19 -10.42
CA GLN A 108 8.28 -4.01 -10.82
C GLN A 108 6.79 -4.24 -10.61
N TYR A 109 6.11 -3.25 -10.03
CA TYR A 109 4.69 -3.29 -9.72
C TYR A 109 3.94 -2.25 -10.54
N ASP A 110 2.85 -2.67 -11.16
CA ASP A 110 1.98 -1.78 -11.90
C ASP A 110 1.19 -0.87 -10.95
N ILE A 111 0.89 -1.36 -9.73
CA ILE A 111 0.22 -0.59 -8.70
C ILE A 111 0.96 -0.73 -7.36
N ILE A 112 1.25 0.41 -6.74
CA ILE A 112 1.69 0.48 -5.34
C ILE A 112 0.58 1.13 -4.51
N LEU A 113 0.09 0.43 -3.49
CA LEU A 113 -0.90 0.94 -2.55
C LEU A 113 -0.21 1.28 -1.22
N MET A 114 -0.50 2.48 -0.72
CA MET A 114 0.09 3.00 0.51
C MET A 114 -0.98 3.67 1.35
N ALA A 115 -1.05 3.31 2.63
CA ALA A 115 -1.94 3.96 3.58
C ALA A 115 -1.16 4.29 4.86
N GLU A 116 -1.30 5.53 5.37
CA GLU A 116 -0.72 5.95 6.65
C GLU A 116 0.82 5.74 6.75
N THR A 117 1.57 5.83 5.65
CA THR A 117 3.03 5.59 5.60
C THR A 117 3.88 6.86 5.67
N VAL A 118 3.29 8.04 5.44
CA VAL A 118 4.02 9.33 5.31
C VAL A 118 4.04 10.18 6.58
N TYR A 119 3.94 9.56 7.76
CA TYR A 119 3.84 10.27 9.04
C TYR A 119 5.17 10.83 9.54
N SER A 120 6.31 10.18 9.24
CA SER A 120 7.63 10.60 9.70
C SER A 120 8.39 11.35 8.61
N ILE A 121 8.87 12.57 8.91
CA ILE A 121 9.63 13.39 7.95
C ILE A 121 10.93 12.69 7.53
N SER A 122 11.61 12.04 8.48
CA SER A 122 12.92 11.42 8.25
C SER A 122 12.89 10.23 7.29
N THR A 123 11.73 9.61 7.09
CA THR A 123 11.57 8.43 6.23
C THR A 123 11.06 8.77 4.83
N LEU A 124 10.55 9.99 4.59
CA LEU A 124 9.91 10.38 3.32
C LEU A 124 10.83 10.20 2.11
N GLN A 125 12.12 10.56 2.24
CA GLN A 125 13.06 10.41 1.13
C GLN A 125 13.29 8.94 0.79
N HIS A 126 13.54 8.10 1.79
CA HIS A 126 13.79 6.67 1.56
C HIS A 126 12.56 5.97 0.98
N LEU A 127 11.36 6.33 1.46
CA LEU A 127 10.09 5.84 0.91
C LEU A 127 9.94 6.21 -0.56
N TYR A 128 10.24 7.46 -0.91
CA TYR A 128 10.15 7.93 -2.28
C TYR A 128 11.13 7.23 -3.23
N GLU A 129 12.37 7.00 -2.78
CA GLU A 129 13.35 6.23 -3.57
C GLU A 129 12.91 4.77 -3.77
N LEU A 130 12.32 4.14 -2.74
CA LEU A 130 11.77 2.80 -2.85
C LEU A 130 10.64 2.75 -3.89
N ILE A 131 9.71 3.70 -3.82
CA ILE A 131 8.61 3.82 -4.78
C ILE A 131 9.15 3.90 -6.21
N LYS A 132 10.10 4.82 -6.48
CA LYS A 132 10.69 5.01 -7.81
C LYS A 132 11.39 3.76 -8.34
N LYS A 133 11.93 2.93 -7.46
CA LYS A 133 12.59 1.67 -7.80
C LYS A 133 11.59 0.55 -8.11
N CYS A 134 10.50 0.49 -7.36
CA CYS A 134 9.53 -0.60 -7.43
C CYS A 134 8.42 -0.38 -8.47
N ILE A 135 8.10 0.85 -8.84
CA ILE A 135 7.00 1.13 -9.77
C ILE A 135 7.40 0.87 -11.23
N THR A 136 6.58 0.10 -11.96
CA THR A 136 6.81 -0.20 -13.38
C THR A 136 6.80 1.06 -14.23
N ARG A 137 7.74 1.17 -15.19
CA ARG A 137 7.77 2.27 -16.17
C ARG A 137 7.13 1.84 -17.50
N PRO A 138 6.42 2.73 -18.21
CA PRO A 138 5.99 4.08 -17.81
C PRO A 138 4.61 4.09 -17.12
N HIS A 139 3.92 2.95 -17.07
CA HIS A 139 2.48 2.88 -16.77
C HIS A 139 2.13 2.66 -15.30
N GLY A 140 3.12 2.41 -14.44
CA GLY A 140 2.87 2.14 -13.03
C GLY A 140 2.26 3.34 -12.31
N VAL A 141 1.45 3.05 -11.29
CA VAL A 141 0.72 4.04 -10.51
C VAL A 141 0.88 3.78 -9.01
N VAL A 142 1.03 4.84 -8.23
CA VAL A 142 0.95 4.76 -6.76
C VAL A 142 -0.34 5.43 -6.30
N TYR A 143 -1.05 4.77 -5.39
CA TYR A 143 -2.14 5.38 -4.63
C TYR A 143 -1.73 5.54 -3.16
N LEU A 144 -1.73 6.78 -2.69
CA LEU A 144 -1.39 7.17 -1.32
C LEU A 144 -2.63 7.70 -0.61
N ALA A 145 -3.07 7.03 0.45
CA ALA A 145 -4.05 7.54 1.40
C ALA A 145 -3.37 7.96 2.72
N ALA A 146 -3.42 9.24 3.08
CA ALA A 146 -2.83 9.69 4.34
C ALA A 146 -3.46 10.98 4.85
N LYS A 147 -3.13 11.36 6.09
CA LYS A 147 -3.51 12.66 6.63
C LYS A 147 -2.72 13.78 5.95
N LYS A 148 -3.38 14.92 5.75
CA LYS A 148 -2.75 16.16 5.29
C LYS A 148 -1.57 16.57 6.17
N HIS A 149 -1.72 16.36 7.47
CA HIS A 149 -0.68 16.58 8.47
C HIS A 149 -0.81 15.64 9.68
N TYR A 150 0.32 15.17 10.19
CA TYR A 150 0.44 14.42 11.45
C TYR A 150 1.10 15.30 12.51
N PHE A 151 0.35 15.70 13.53
CA PHE A 151 0.87 16.47 14.66
C PHE A 151 1.90 15.65 15.46
N GLY A 152 2.89 16.33 16.04
CA GLY A 152 3.98 15.72 16.80
C GLY A 152 5.14 15.25 15.92
N VAL A 153 4.88 14.36 14.96
CA VAL A 153 5.91 13.81 14.03
C VAL A 153 6.15 14.68 12.80
N GLY A 154 5.20 15.56 12.46
CA GLY A 154 5.38 16.63 11.47
C GLY A 154 5.22 16.23 10.00
N GLY A 155 5.04 14.94 9.69
CA GLY A 155 4.81 14.46 8.33
C GLY A 155 3.40 14.72 7.81
N GLY A 156 3.02 13.99 6.76
CA GLY A 156 1.75 14.11 6.05
C GLY A 156 1.94 14.25 4.55
N THR A 157 0.83 14.18 3.81
CA THR A 157 0.82 14.27 2.34
C THR A 157 1.52 15.53 1.84
N ARG A 158 1.28 16.70 2.46
CA ARG A 158 1.91 17.97 2.06
C ARG A 158 3.44 17.88 2.02
N ARG A 159 4.06 17.25 3.04
CA ARG A 159 5.52 17.12 3.11
C ARG A 159 6.03 16.09 2.11
N PHE A 160 5.31 14.99 1.95
CA PHE A 160 5.68 13.96 0.98
C PHE A 160 5.61 14.46 -0.46
N LEU A 161 4.53 15.16 -0.84
CA LEU A 161 4.37 15.72 -2.19
C LEU A 161 5.45 16.75 -2.51
N SER A 162 5.91 17.53 -1.53
CA SER A 162 7.05 18.43 -1.72
C SER A 162 8.35 17.68 -2.07
N VAL A 163 8.55 16.46 -1.57
CA VAL A 163 9.69 15.61 -1.98
C VAL A 163 9.52 15.15 -3.43
N VAL A 164 8.31 14.71 -3.80
CA VAL A 164 7.97 14.27 -5.17
C VAL A 164 8.20 15.40 -6.18
N GLU A 165 7.63 16.58 -5.91
CA GLU A 165 7.70 17.76 -6.79
C GLU A 165 9.14 18.26 -6.98
N LYS A 166 9.95 18.21 -5.92
CA LYS A 166 11.34 18.65 -5.95
C LYS A 166 12.22 17.74 -6.82
N ASP A 167 11.97 16.43 -6.80
CA ASP A 167 12.70 15.46 -7.63
C ASP A 167 12.23 15.52 -9.09
N GLY A 168 10.92 15.71 -9.32
CA GLY A 168 10.35 15.97 -10.65
C GLY A 168 10.22 14.75 -11.56
N VAL A 169 10.53 13.54 -11.08
CA VAL A 169 10.41 12.29 -11.85
C VAL A 169 8.97 11.78 -11.91
N LEU A 170 8.25 11.86 -10.79
CA LEU A 170 6.83 11.51 -10.72
C LEU A 170 5.98 12.78 -10.66
N VAL A 171 4.79 12.72 -11.24
CA VAL A 171 3.74 13.74 -11.09
C VAL A 171 2.70 13.27 -10.09
N SER A 172 2.08 14.21 -9.39
CA SER A 172 1.04 13.95 -8.40
C SER A 172 -0.29 14.59 -8.79
N SER A 173 -1.39 13.89 -8.52
CA SER A 173 -2.75 14.41 -8.70
C SER A 173 -3.63 13.95 -7.53
N MET A 174 -4.42 14.87 -6.97
CA MET A 174 -5.34 14.55 -5.89
C MET A 174 -6.54 13.79 -6.45
N VAL A 175 -6.85 12.64 -5.84
CA VAL A 175 -7.98 11.78 -6.22
C VAL A 175 -9.20 12.07 -5.34
N ALA A 176 -8.98 12.30 -4.04
CA ALA A 176 -10.04 12.66 -3.10
C ALA A 176 -9.50 13.43 -1.90
N GLU A 177 -10.36 14.26 -1.31
CA GLU A 177 -10.15 14.89 -0.01
C GLU A 177 -11.36 14.54 0.87
N VAL A 178 -11.10 14.21 2.14
CA VAL A 178 -12.11 13.89 3.14
C VAL A 178 -11.87 14.80 4.34
N ALA A 179 -12.81 15.71 4.57
CA ALA A 179 -12.84 16.59 5.72
C ALA A 179 -14.21 16.43 6.41
N ASP A 180 -14.21 15.90 7.63
CA ASP A 180 -15.42 15.74 8.46
C ASP A 180 -15.65 16.94 9.40
N GLY A 181 -14.85 18.00 9.25
CA GLY A 181 -14.92 19.22 10.05
C GLY A 181 -14.48 19.09 11.51
N SER A 182 -14.08 17.89 11.96
CA SER A 182 -13.75 17.60 13.36
C SER A 182 -12.44 16.82 13.55
N SER A 183 -11.97 16.14 12.51
CA SER A 183 -10.71 15.41 12.45
C SER A 183 -9.77 16.01 11.39
N ASN A 184 -8.53 15.51 11.37
CA ASN A 184 -7.56 15.92 10.36
C ASN A 184 -8.05 15.54 8.97
N VAL A 185 -7.95 16.50 8.04
CA VAL A 185 -8.21 16.27 6.62
C VAL A 185 -7.37 15.09 6.13
N ARG A 186 -8.04 14.12 5.51
CA ARG A 186 -7.42 12.96 4.86
C ARG A 186 -7.49 13.15 3.36
N GLU A 187 -6.45 12.73 2.67
CA GLU A 187 -6.34 12.89 1.23
C GLU A 187 -5.93 11.57 0.58
N VAL A 188 -6.41 11.36 -0.64
CA VAL A 188 -5.98 10.29 -1.53
C VAL A 188 -5.29 10.92 -2.72
N TRP A 189 -4.06 10.49 -2.99
CA TRP A 189 -3.22 10.97 -4.06
C TRP A 189 -2.86 9.85 -5.02
N LYS A 190 -2.79 10.18 -6.31
CA LYS A 190 -2.25 9.34 -7.36
C LYS A 190 -0.90 9.89 -7.77
N LEU A 191 0.10 9.03 -7.89
CA LEU A 191 1.42 9.34 -8.45
C LEU A 191 1.67 8.47 -9.67
N SER A 192 2.29 9.02 -10.71
CA SER A 192 2.74 8.29 -11.90
C SER A 192 3.97 8.95 -12.50
N PHE A 193 4.68 8.26 -13.39
CA PHE A 193 5.73 8.92 -14.16
C PHE A 193 5.14 10.07 -14.99
N LYS A 194 5.96 11.11 -15.16
CA LYS A 194 5.65 12.26 -16.01
C LYS A 194 5.61 11.86 -17.49
#